data_AF-A0A972KTX9-F1
#
_entry.id   AF-A0A972KTX9-F1
#
_cell.length_a   1.000
_cell.length_b   1.000
_cell.length_c   1.000
_cell.angle_alpha   90.00
_cell.angle_beta   90.00
_cell.angle_gamma   90.00
#
_symmetry.space_group_name_H-M   'P 1'
#
loop_
_entity.id
_entity.type
_entity.pdbx_description
1 polymer ?
#
loop_
_entity_poly.entity_id
_entity_poly.type
_entity_poly.pdbx_seq_one_letter_code
_entity_poly.pdbx_strand_id
1 'polypeptide(L)'
;MSVDITPMNLSDIFNRTFNLIGKTALRNLIIAVVVIAPVVLILGIAVNMFFGGLADVLTKSDFEDIRIWEMLSNFLGAGLLFILSLILLALGSIIVQVAVTIVVCTEMEEDEITWSEALTRAFGVRGWKAVGQQILYSLAIMALVVIPYVMIIIGAVSDSDTVIGMGVLGFLVIIPVSIFLAIRWLFALQVIAWEDTGVIEGFKRSWFLVENNWWRVLGIVILLSIVAQFAISIIVTPLFFVAMWGIISQYFHMMMNGADTMTPGQVAGMLKSLGWGYGLVIGVSEILSLVVTPVYLAVMYFDLRARKGEFESPHTADVGDAIDLDNIAPTGG
;
A
#
# COMPACT_ATOMS: atom_id res chain seq x y z
N MET A 1 -30.43 -8.92 -4.58
CA MET A 1 -29.93 -10.00 -5.43
C MET A 1 -28.71 -10.53 -4.70
N SER A 2 -28.82 -11.68 -4.02
CA SER A 2 -27.72 -12.24 -3.23
C SER A 2 -26.65 -12.74 -4.20
N VAL A 3 -25.43 -12.23 -4.05
CA VAL A 3 -24.29 -12.64 -4.87
C VAL A 3 -23.83 -14.01 -4.36
N ASP A 4 -23.86 -15.03 -5.22
CA ASP A 4 -23.46 -16.39 -4.87
C ASP A 4 -21.93 -16.51 -4.87
N ILE A 5 -21.32 -16.32 -3.70
CA ILE A 5 -19.87 -16.44 -3.52
C ILE A 5 -19.58 -17.62 -2.59
N THR A 6 -19.04 -18.69 -3.17
CA THR A 6 -18.57 -19.86 -2.43
C THR A 6 -17.12 -19.69 -1.96
N PRO A 7 -16.71 -20.36 -0.86
CA PRO A 7 -15.32 -20.37 -0.41
C PRO A 7 -14.36 -20.80 -1.53
N MET A 8 -13.38 -19.96 -1.84
CA MET A 8 -12.53 -20.11 -3.02
C MET A 8 -11.28 -20.94 -2.73
N ASN A 9 -10.80 -21.72 -3.70
CA ASN A 9 -9.45 -22.28 -3.63
C ASN A 9 -8.41 -21.27 -4.12
N LEU A 10 -7.13 -21.59 -3.95
CA LEU A 10 -6.04 -20.73 -4.40
C LEU A 10 -6.17 -20.37 -5.89
N SER A 11 -6.42 -21.38 -6.74
CA SER A 11 -6.60 -21.17 -8.18
C SER A 11 -7.75 -20.22 -8.50
N ASP A 12 -8.84 -20.28 -7.75
CA ASP A 12 -10.01 -19.42 -7.96
C ASP A 12 -9.69 -17.98 -7.57
N ILE A 13 -8.97 -17.77 -6.47
CA ILE A 13 -8.52 -16.45 -6.01
C ILE A 13 -7.61 -15.81 -7.06
N PHE A 14 -6.65 -16.57 -7.61
CA PHE A 14 -5.75 -16.09 -8.66
C PHE A 14 -6.52 -15.73 -9.93
N ASN A 15 -7.35 -16.65 -10.44
CA ASN A 15 -8.13 -16.42 -11.66
C ASN A 15 -9.06 -15.22 -11.53
N ARG A 16 -9.78 -15.10 -10.41
CA ARG A 16 -10.66 -13.95 -10.17
C ARG A 16 -9.89 -12.65 -10.02
N THR A 17 -8.76 -12.67 -9.33
CA THR A 17 -7.89 -11.49 -9.20
C THR A 17 -7.42 -11.00 -10.56
N PHE A 18 -6.89 -11.88 -11.42
CA PHE A 18 -6.45 -11.50 -12.77
C PHE A 18 -7.59 -10.97 -13.64
N ASN A 19 -8.76 -11.61 -13.59
CA ASN A 19 -9.94 -11.16 -14.31
C ASN A 19 -10.40 -9.78 -13.84
N LEU A 20 -10.41 -9.53 -12.52
CA LEU A 20 -10.79 -8.24 -11.94
C LEU A 20 -9.76 -7.15 -12.24
N ILE A 21 -8.46 -7.45 -12.18
CA ILE A 21 -7.41 -6.52 -12.60
C ILE A 21 -7.67 -6.12 -14.06
N GLY A 22 -7.92 -7.06 -14.96
CA GLY A 22 -8.21 -6.77 -16.36
C GLY A 22 -9.46 -5.90 -16.56
N LYS A 23 -10.57 -6.22 -15.88
CA LYS A 23 -11.84 -5.49 -15.98
C LYS A 23 -11.77 -4.07 -15.40
N THR A 24 -11.10 -3.91 -14.26
CA THR A 24 -11.07 -2.65 -13.50
C THR A 24 -9.82 -1.80 -13.75
N ALA A 25 -8.82 -2.30 -14.49
CA ALA A 25 -7.51 -1.67 -14.68
C ALA A 25 -7.61 -0.19 -15.06
N LEU A 26 -8.40 0.15 -16.08
CA LEU A 26 -8.49 1.52 -16.57
C LEU A 26 -9.14 2.45 -15.52
N ARG A 27 -10.22 2.01 -14.86
CA ARG A 27 -10.89 2.79 -13.82
C ARG A 27 -9.96 3.03 -12.63
N ASN A 28 -9.30 1.98 -12.16
CA ASN A 28 -8.37 2.05 -11.03
C ASN A 28 -7.15 2.92 -11.36
N LEU A 29 -6.63 2.81 -12.60
CA LEU A 29 -5.52 3.62 -13.07
C LEU A 29 -5.90 5.11 -13.14
N ILE A 30 -7.08 5.45 -13.66
CA ILE A 30 -7.56 6.83 -13.68
C ILE A 30 -7.66 7.40 -12.26
N ILE A 31 -8.27 6.64 -11.33
CA ILE A 31 -8.37 7.04 -9.92
C ILE A 31 -6.98 7.30 -9.32
N ALA A 32 -6.06 6.37 -9.48
CA ALA A 32 -4.71 6.48 -8.94
C ALA A 32 -3.94 7.66 -9.56
N VAL A 33 -3.99 7.83 -10.88
CA VAL A 33 -3.30 8.92 -11.58
C VAL A 33 -3.86 10.29 -11.17
N VAL A 34 -5.18 10.46 -11.13
CA VAL A 34 -5.82 11.75 -10.81
C VAL A 34 -5.42 12.23 -9.41
N VAL A 35 -5.32 11.32 -8.44
CA VAL A 35 -4.99 11.68 -7.05
C VAL A 35 -3.48 11.74 -6.81
N ILE A 36 -2.72 10.77 -7.31
CA ILE A 36 -1.31 10.57 -6.93
C ILE A 36 -0.35 11.33 -7.85
N ALA A 37 -0.64 11.46 -9.15
CA ALA A 37 0.25 12.16 -10.07
C ALA A 37 0.59 13.61 -9.65
N PRO A 38 -0.37 14.49 -9.27
CA PRO A 38 -0.03 15.83 -8.82
C PRO A 38 0.85 15.82 -7.55
N VAL A 39 0.60 14.90 -6.62
CA VAL A 39 1.36 14.78 -5.38
C VAL A 39 2.79 14.32 -5.66
N VAL A 40 2.96 13.34 -6.54
CA VAL A 40 4.26 12.85 -6.99
C VAL A 40 5.06 13.94 -7.71
N LEU A 41 4.40 14.79 -8.50
CA LEU A 41 5.07 15.91 -9.15
C LEU A 41 5.64 16.88 -8.12
N ILE A 42 4.88 17.21 -7.07
CA ILE A 42 5.35 18.06 -5.96
C ILE A 42 6.52 17.37 -5.23
N LEU A 43 6.41 16.06 -4.97
CA LEU A 43 7.50 15.28 -4.37
C LEU A 43 8.76 15.31 -5.24
N GLY A 44 8.63 15.12 -6.55
CA GLY A 44 9.73 15.18 -7.51
C GLY A 44 10.39 16.56 -7.54
N ILE A 45 9.61 17.63 -7.45
CA ILE A 45 10.13 19.00 -7.32
C ILE A 45 10.91 19.14 -6.01
N ALA A 46 10.36 18.70 -4.88
CA ALA A 46 11.03 18.79 -3.58
C ALA A 46 12.38 18.06 -3.57
N VAL A 47 12.39 16.82 -4.09
CA VAL A 47 13.61 16.00 -4.20
C VAL A 47 14.61 16.62 -5.18
N ASN A 48 14.13 17.18 -6.29
CA ASN A 48 14.98 17.90 -7.24
C ASN A 48 15.58 19.19 -6.67
N MET A 49 14.83 19.95 -5.88
CA MET A 49 15.35 21.13 -5.17
C MET A 49 16.45 20.75 -4.17
N PHE A 50 16.26 19.66 -3.44
CA PHE A 50 17.23 19.14 -2.48
C PHE A 50 18.54 18.74 -3.16
N PHE A 51 18.45 17.84 -4.15
CA PHE A 51 19.64 17.34 -4.84
C PHE A 51 20.29 18.37 -5.77
N GLY A 52 19.50 19.26 -6.37
CA GLY A 52 20.01 20.40 -7.13
C GLY A 52 20.80 21.35 -6.23
N GLY A 53 20.27 21.67 -5.04
CA GLY A 53 20.99 22.48 -4.05
C GLY A 53 22.31 21.84 -3.62
N LEU A 54 22.33 20.54 -3.36
CA LEU A 54 23.54 19.80 -3.02
C LEU A 54 24.56 19.80 -4.17
N ALA A 55 24.09 19.61 -5.41
CA ALA A 55 24.93 19.67 -6.60
C ALA A 55 25.59 21.04 -6.78
N ASP A 56 24.84 22.12 -6.55
CA ASP A 56 25.36 23.48 -6.68
C ASP A 56 26.44 23.77 -5.63
N VAL A 57 26.27 23.29 -4.39
CA VAL A 57 27.29 23.37 -3.32
C VAL A 57 28.59 22.66 -3.73
N LEU A 58 28.51 21.51 -4.39
CA LEU A 58 29.70 20.75 -4.81
C LEU A 58 30.46 21.39 -5.97
N THR A 59 29.77 22.14 -6.85
CA THR A 59 30.40 22.73 -8.04
C THR A 59 30.94 24.14 -7.83
N LYS A 60 30.49 24.86 -6.80
CA LYS A 60 30.97 26.20 -6.50
C LYS A 60 32.25 26.13 -5.68
N SER A 61 33.33 26.68 -6.22
CA SER A 61 34.68 26.61 -5.66
C SER A 61 34.92 27.59 -4.50
N ASP A 62 34.16 28.68 -4.42
CA ASP A 62 34.27 29.66 -3.34
C ASP A 62 33.05 29.60 -2.41
N PHE A 63 33.28 29.16 -1.17
CA PHE A 63 32.27 29.22 -0.10
C PHE A 63 31.89 30.67 0.27
N GLU A 64 32.66 31.67 -0.17
CA GLU A 64 32.33 33.10 -0.03
C GLU A 64 31.13 33.53 -0.90
N ASP A 65 30.94 32.91 -2.08
CA ASP A 65 29.82 33.21 -2.98
C ASP A 65 28.52 32.47 -2.57
N ILE A 66 28.62 31.45 -1.71
CA ILE A 66 27.44 30.78 -1.16
C ILE A 66 26.93 31.64 0.01
N ARG A 67 25.94 32.49 -0.27
CA ARG A 67 25.12 33.08 0.80
C ARG A 67 24.51 31.93 1.61
N ILE A 68 25.08 31.64 2.78
CA ILE A 68 24.62 30.57 3.69
C ILE A 68 23.09 30.63 3.89
N TRP A 69 22.53 31.85 3.89
CA TRP A 69 21.09 32.10 3.95
C TRP A 69 20.29 31.57 2.76
N GLU A 70 20.80 31.66 1.53
CA GLU A 70 20.15 31.13 0.33
C GLU A 70 20.23 29.60 0.29
N MET A 71 21.35 29.04 0.74
CA MET A 71 21.51 27.60 0.86
C MET A 71 20.54 27.04 1.92
N LEU A 72 20.52 27.66 3.10
CA LEU A 72 19.63 27.26 4.20
C LEU A 72 18.16 27.40 3.80
N SER A 73 17.77 28.48 3.12
CA SER A 73 16.39 28.66 2.68
C SER A 73 15.97 27.62 1.62
N ASN A 74 16.87 27.25 0.70
CA ASN A 74 16.60 26.21 -0.29
C ASN A 74 16.46 24.83 0.37
N PHE A 75 17.34 24.46 1.30
CA PHE A 75 17.25 23.18 2.02
C PHE A 75 16.02 23.11 2.92
N LEU A 76 15.69 24.19 3.64
CA LEU A 76 14.46 24.26 4.43
C LEU A 76 13.21 24.18 3.55
N GLY A 77 13.20 24.91 2.43
CA GLY A 77 12.10 24.86 1.45
C GLY A 77 11.92 23.47 0.86
N ALA A 78 13.00 22.82 0.43
CA ALA A 78 12.99 21.45 -0.08
C ALA A 78 12.51 20.45 0.98
N GLY A 79 12.99 20.57 2.23
CA GLY A 79 12.58 19.72 3.34
C GLY A 79 11.11 19.87 3.71
N LEU A 80 10.59 21.10 3.78
CA LEU A 80 9.18 21.37 4.06
C LEU A 80 8.28 20.85 2.93
N LEU A 81 8.65 21.10 1.68
CA LEU A 81 7.92 20.57 0.51
C LEU A 81 7.95 19.04 0.48
N PHE A 82 9.07 18.43 0.85
CA PHE A 82 9.20 16.98 0.93
C PHE A 82 8.27 16.40 1.99
N ILE A 83 8.28 16.93 3.21
CA ILE A 83 7.37 16.49 4.29
C ILE A 83 5.92 16.67 3.89
N LEU A 84 5.56 17.84 3.33
CA LEU A 84 4.21 18.09 2.83
C LEU A 84 3.81 17.06 1.77
N SER A 85 4.71 16.76 0.83
CA SER A 85 4.47 15.77 -0.22
C SER A 85 4.27 14.36 0.35
N LEU A 86 5.02 13.96 1.38
CA LEU A 86 4.83 12.68 2.05
C LEU A 86 3.47 12.58 2.75
N ILE A 87 3.03 13.67 3.40
CA ILE A 87 1.71 13.72 4.04
C ILE A 87 0.60 13.62 2.98
N LEU A 88 0.71 14.39 1.90
CA LEU A 88 -0.25 14.34 0.80
C LEU A 88 -0.26 12.96 0.11
N LEU A 89 0.91 12.32 -0.01
CA LEU A 89 1.03 11.00 -0.62
C LEU A 89 0.38 9.94 0.26
N ALA A 90 0.63 9.99 1.57
CA ALA A 90 -0.01 9.11 2.54
C ALA A 90 -1.53 9.26 2.51
N LEU A 91 -2.06 10.49 2.58
CA LEU A 91 -3.51 10.72 2.52
C LEU A 91 -4.11 10.31 1.17
N GLY A 92 -3.46 10.67 0.06
CA GLY A 92 -3.87 10.30 -1.29
C GLY A 92 -3.90 8.79 -1.50
N SER A 93 -2.89 8.07 -1.01
CA SER A 93 -2.80 6.61 -1.11
C SER A 93 -3.99 5.93 -0.41
N ILE A 94 -4.37 6.41 0.78
CA ILE A 94 -5.53 5.88 1.53
C ILE A 94 -6.82 6.11 0.76
N ILE A 95 -7.02 7.31 0.21
CA ILE A 95 -8.22 7.65 -0.57
C ILE A 95 -8.32 6.78 -1.82
N VAL A 96 -7.22 6.61 -2.56
CA VAL A 96 -7.17 5.73 -3.73
C VAL A 96 -7.43 4.28 -3.32
N GLN A 97 -6.84 3.81 -2.23
CA GLN A 97 -7.03 2.44 -1.73
C GLN A 97 -8.52 2.18 -1.41
N VAL A 98 -9.21 3.13 -0.77
CA VAL A 98 -10.65 3.07 -0.52
C VAL A 98 -11.45 3.11 -1.82
N ALA A 99 -11.16 4.04 -2.72
CA ALA A 99 -11.87 4.18 -4.00
C ALA A 99 -11.77 2.93 -4.86
N VAL A 100 -10.55 2.39 -5.02
CA VAL A 100 -10.30 1.15 -5.77
C VAL A 100 -10.99 -0.04 -5.09
N THR A 101 -10.96 -0.11 -3.76
CA THR A 101 -11.70 -1.16 -3.04
C THR A 101 -13.20 -1.07 -3.32
N ILE A 102 -13.80 0.12 -3.33
CA ILE A 102 -15.22 0.30 -3.68
C ILE A 102 -15.49 -0.18 -5.10
N VAL A 103 -14.67 0.22 -6.08
CA VAL A 103 -14.82 -0.23 -7.48
C VAL A 103 -14.78 -1.75 -7.57
N VAL A 104 -13.78 -2.39 -6.95
CA VAL A 104 -13.61 -3.84 -7.06
C VAL A 104 -14.71 -4.58 -6.32
N CYS A 105 -15.10 -4.14 -5.12
CA CYS A 105 -16.18 -4.77 -4.37
C CYS A 105 -17.52 -4.65 -5.11
N THR A 106 -17.84 -3.50 -5.72
CA THR A 106 -19.04 -3.34 -6.56
C THR A 106 -18.99 -4.28 -7.76
N GLU A 107 -17.84 -4.41 -8.42
CA GLU A 107 -17.67 -5.35 -9.54
C GLU A 107 -17.82 -6.81 -9.12
N MET A 108 -17.44 -7.14 -7.87
CA MET A 108 -17.63 -8.48 -7.31
C MET A 108 -19.10 -8.81 -7.06
N GLU A 109 -19.95 -7.79 -6.93
CA GLU A 109 -21.40 -7.95 -6.83
C GLU A 109 -22.13 -7.86 -8.18
N GLU A 110 -21.36 -7.93 -9.29
CA GLU A 110 -21.86 -7.81 -10.67
C GLU A 110 -22.56 -6.48 -10.98
N ASP A 111 -22.23 -5.43 -10.22
CA ASP A 111 -22.67 -4.07 -10.45
C ASP A 111 -21.50 -3.20 -10.99
N GLU A 112 -21.81 -2.07 -11.61
CA GLU A 112 -20.82 -1.18 -12.19
C GLU A 112 -20.87 0.21 -11.53
N ILE A 113 -19.69 0.71 -11.13
CA ILE A 113 -19.54 2.08 -10.62
C ILE A 113 -18.52 2.87 -11.45
N THR A 114 -18.84 4.13 -11.71
CA THR A 114 -17.95 5.04 -12.41
C THR A 114 -16.77 5.46 -11.51
N TRP A 115 -15.62 5.77 -12.12
CA TRP A 115 -14.43 6.18 -11.38
C TRP A 115 -14.66 7.46 -10.55
N SER A 116 -15.47 8.40 -11.05
CA SER A 116 -15.78 9.66 -10.37
C SER A 116 -16.67 9.45 -9.16
N GLU A 117 -17.64 8.53 -9.26
CA GLU A 117 -18.54 8.21 -8.16
C GLU A 117 -17.80 7.46 -7.05
N ALA A 118 -16.97 6.48 -7.41
CA ALA A 118 -16.11 5.78 -6.46
C ALA A 118 -15.18 6.75 -5.72
N LEU A 119 -14.58 7.70 -6.44
CA LEU A 119 -13.73 8.72 -5.84
C LEU A 119 -14.52 9.66 -4.91
N THR A 120 -15.72 10.08 -5.30
CA THR A 120 -16.60 10.92 -4.47
C THR A 120 -17.00 10.22 -3.18
N ARG A 121 -17.33 8.92 -3.24
CA ARG A 121 -17.61 8.11 -2.04
C ARG A 121 -16.38 7.95 -1.16
N ALA A 122 -15.18 7.82 -1.76
CA ALA A 122 -13.93 7.74 -1.03
C ALA A 122 -13.54 9.06 -0.34
N PHE A 123 -13.77 10.22 -0.96
CA PHE A 123 -13.59 11.53 -0.31
C PHE A 123 -14.66 11.86 0.75
N GLY A 124 -15.72 11.05 0.83
CA GLY A 124 -16.76 11.18 1.85
C GLY A 124 -16.32 10.71 3.24
N VAL A 125 -17.31 10.46 4.10
CA VAL A 125 -17.10 10.01 5.50
C VAL A 125 -16.26 8.73 5.57
N ARG A 126 -16.36 7.85 4.56
CA ARG A 126 -15.61 6.58 4.48
C ARG A 126 -14.10 6.79 4.40
N GLY A 127 -13.64 7.75 3.61
CA GLY A 127 -12.21 8.09 3.54
C GLY A 127 -11.67 8.61 4.85
N TRP A 128 -12.42 9.48 5.55
CA TRP A 128 -11.99 10.00 6.84
C TRP A 128 -11.94 8.93 7.93
N LYS A 129 -12.88 7.98 7.91
CA LYS A 129 -12.82 6.79 8.77
C LYS A 129 -11.56 5.96 8.45
N ALA A 130 -11.23 5.76 7.18
CA ALA A 130 -10.03 5.03 6.75
C ALA A 130 -8.73 5.75 7.17
N VAL A 131 -8.67 7.08 7.06
CA VAL A 131 -7.54 7.88 7.56
C VAL A 131 -7.41 7.72 9.08
N GLY A 132 -8.51 7.83 9.83
CA GLY A 132 -8.52 7.58 11.27
C GLY A 132 -8.04 6.17 11.63
N GLN A 133 -8.42 5.17 10.83
CA GLN A 133 -7.94 3.79 10.99
C GLN A 133 -6.43 3.69 10.77
N GLN A 134 -5.89 4.32 9.72
CA GLN A 134 -4.47 4.29 9.42
C GLN A 134 -3.64 5.03 10.48
N ILE A 135 -4.17 6.12 11.04
CA ILE A 135 -3.54 6.81 12.17
C ILE A 135 -3.52 5.90 13.41
N LEU A 136 -4.63 5.23 13.74
CA LEU A 136 -4.66 4.31 14.88
C LEU A 136 -3.76 3.09 14.67
N TYR A 137 -3.73 2.54 13.45
CA TYR A 137 -2.83 1.45 13.08
C TYR A 137 -1.37 1.86 13.24
N SER A 138 -0.98 3.00 12.67
CA SER A 138 0.40 3.51 12.78
C SER A 138 0.76 3.84 14.23
N LEU A 139 -0.14 4.41 15.02
CA LEU A 139 0.09 4.66 16.44
C LEU A 139 0.29 3.36 17.24
N ALA A 140 -0.50 2.32 16.96
CA ALA A 140 -0.37 1.02 17.61
C ALA A 140 0.99 0.36 17.31
N ILE A 141 1.42 0.40 16.05
CA ILE A 141 2.73 -0.11 15.64
C ILE A 141 3.86 0.73 16.23
N MET A 142 3.74 2.06 16.21
CA MET A 142 4.73 2.97 16.79
C MET A 142 4.88 2.74 18.30
N ALA A 143 3.78 2.61 19.04
CA ALA A 143 3.83 2.32 20.48
C ALA A 143 4.61 1.03 20.78
N LEU A 144 4.45 0.02 19.92
CA LEU A 144 5.12 -1.26 20.05
C LEU A 144 6.63 -1.14 19.77
N VAL A 145 7.04 -0.31 18.81
CA VAL A 145 8.46 -0.03 18.49
C VAL A 145 9.14 0.92 19.48
N VAL A 146 8.41 1.84 20.10
CA VAL A 146 8.97 2.82 21.05
C VAL A 146 9.54 2.12 22.30
N ILE A 147 8.90 1.06 22.78
CA ILE A 147 9.32 0.34 23.99
C ILE A 147 10.77 -0.19 23.91
N PRO A 148 11.15 -1.05 22.92
CA PRO A 148 12.51 -1.54 22.81
C PRO A 148 13.50 -0.42 22.45
N TYR A 149 13.06 0.59 21.70
CA TYR A 149 13.90 1.72 21.31
C TYR A 149 14.32 2.54 22.52
N VAL A 150 13.37 2.85 23.42
CA VAL A 150 13.64 3.53 24.69
C VAL A 150 14.55 2.68 25.58
N MET A 151 14.37 1.36 25.61
CA MET A 151 15.27 0.46 26.33
C MET A 151 16.72 0.56 25.82
N ILE A 152 16.93 0.58 24.51
CA ILE A 152 18.27 0.74 23.92
C ILE A 152 18.87 2.10 24.32
N ILE A 153 18.10 3.19 24.25
CA ILE A 153 18.58 4.52 24.65
C ILE A 153 18.97 4.53 26.13
N ILE A 154 18.11 4.00 27.01
CA ILE A 154 18.41 3.94 28.44
C ILE A 154 19.67 3.10 28.68
N GLY A 155 19.80 1.95 28.01
CA GLY A 155 20.98 1.09 28.11
C GLY A 155 22.26 1.79 27.66
N ALA A 156 22.19 2.56 26.56
CA ALA A 156 23.32 3.34 26.05
C ALA A 156 23.70 4.51 26.98
N VAL A 157 22.72 5.18 27.60
CA VAL A 157 22.98 6.28 28.55
C VAL A 157 23.49 5.77 29.90
N SER A 158 23.14 4.54 30.27
CA SER A 158 23.54 3.92 31.54
C SER A 158 24.76 2.98 31.44
N ASP A 159 25.41 2.92 30.27
CA ASP A 159 26.52 1.99 29.98
C ASP A 159 26.23 0.53 30.38
N SER A 160 24.99 0.08 30.16
CA SER A 160 24.52 -1.24 30.57
C SER A 160 24.21 -2.13 29.35
N ASP A 161 25.16 -3.03 29.03
CA ASP A 161 25.01 -4.02 27.95
C ASP A 161 23.79 -4.92 28.13
N THR A 162 23.40 -5.22 29.39
CA THR A 162 22.20 -6.01 29.69
C THR A 162 20.92 -5.32 29.24
N VAL A 163 20.81 -4.00 29.45
CA VAL A 163 19.61 -3.24 29.07
C VAL A 163 19.54 -3.07 27.55
N ILE A 164 20.69 -2.83 26.91
CA ILE A 164 20.81 -2.81 25.44
C ILE A 164 20.39 -4.17 24.87
N GLY A 165 20.90 -5.27 25.43
CA GLY A 165 20.56 -6.63 25.02
C GLY A 165 19.06 -6.94 25.13
N MET A 166 18.40 -6.48 26.20
CA MET A 166 16.94 -6.59 26.34
C MET A 166 16.18 -5.78 25.28
N GLY A 167 16.66 -4.59 24.93
CA GLY A 167 16.07 -3.79 23.86
C GLY A 167 16.18 -4.48 22.49
N VAL A 168 17.34 -5.05 22.18
CA VAL A 168 17.57 -5.82 20.95
C VAL A 168 16.69 -7.08 20.89
N LEU A 169 16.60 -7.84 21.99
CA LEU A 169 15.68 -8.98 22.10
C LEU A 169 14.22 -8.54 21.96
N GLY A 170 13.86 -7.38 22.49
CA GLY A 170 12.56 -6.76 22.31
C GLY A 170 12.23 -6.57 20.83
N PHE A 171 13.15 -6.05 20.02
CA PHE A 171 12.96 -5.93 18.57
C PHE A 171 12.73 -7.28 17.89
N LEU A 172 13.44 -8.34 18.29
CA LEU A 172 13.25 -9.68 17.73
C LEU A 172 11.85 -10.24 18.02
N VAL A 173 11.29 -9.97 19.19
CA VAL A 173 9.92 -10.38 19.56
C VAL A 173 8.87 -9.52 18.87
N ILE A 174 9.18 -8.25 18.62
CA ILE A 174 8.26 -7.30 18.01
C ILE A 174 7.96 -7.65 16.56
N ILE A 175 8.95 -8.11 15.80
CA ILE A 175 8.76 -8.52 14.40
C ILE A 175 7.60 -9.51 14.21
N PRO A 176 7.58 -10.69 14.86
CA PRO A 176 6.48 -11.64 14.69
C PRO A 176 5.15 -11.11 15.23
N VAL A 177 5.16 -10.31 16.31
CA VAL A 177 3.94 -9.68 16.85
C VAL A 177 3.36 -8.67 15.86
N SER A 178 4.20 -7.85 15.24
CA SER A 178 3.80 -6.90 14.19
C SER A 178 3.24 -7.63 12.97
N ILE A 179 3.85 -8.72 12.53
CA ILE A 179 3.33 -9.54 11.43
C ILE A 179 1.96 -10.12 11.80
N PHE A 180 1.82 -10.65 13.02
CA PHE A 180 0.55 -11.20 13.50
C PHE A 180 -0.57 -10.15 13.49
N LEU A 181 -0.30 -8.95 14.02
CA LEU A 181 -1.22 -7.81 14.02
C LEU A 181 -1.55 -7.32 12.61
N ALA A 182 -0.53 -7.20 11.74
CA ALA A 182 -0.69 -6.74 10.37
C ALA A 182 -1.65 -7.65 9.59
N ILE A 183 -1.51 -8.98 9.71
CA ILE A 183 -2.42 -9.93 9.06
C ILE A 183 -3.83 -9.87 9.66
N ARG A 184 -3.96 -9.68 10.98
CA ARG A 184 -5.27 -9.55 11.64
C ARG A 184 -6.02 -8.28 11.25
N TRP A 185 -5.31 -7.20 10.97
CA TRP A 185 -5.88 -5.90 10.60
C TRP A 185 -5.84 -5.61 9.10
N LEU A 186 -5.35 -6.54 8.30
CA LEU A 186 -5.15 -6.37 6.85
C LEU A 186 -6.44 -5.99 6.12
N PHE A 187 -7.59 -6.52 6.56
CA PHE A 187 -8.89 -6.33 5.91
C PHE A 187 -9.71 -5.19 6.51
N ALA A 188 -9.19 -4.50 7.54
CA ALA A 188 -9.95 -3.47 8.24
C ALA A 188 -10.33 -2.31 7.30
N LEU A 189 -9.44 -1.97 6.35
CA LEU A 189 -9.74 -0.96 5.34
C LEU A 189 -10.89 -1.38 4.41
N GLN A 190 -10.91 -2.65 3.99
CA GLN A 190 -11.93 -3.22 3.10
C GLN A 190 -13.28 -3.24 3.79
N VAL A 191 -13.29 -3.57 5.08
CA VAL A 191 -14.47 -3.48 5.93
C VAL A 191 -14.98 -2.03 6.01
N ILE A 192 -14.14 -1.04 6.29
CA ILE A 192 -14.59 0.37 6.35
C ILE A 192 -15.10 0.86 4.98
N ALA A 193 -14.40 0.53 3.90
CA ALA A 193 -14.75 0.98 2.56
C ALA A 193 -16.10 0.39 2.10
N TRP A 194 -16.34 -0.88 2.41
CA TRP A 194 -17.51 -1.63 1.95
C TRP A 194 -18.67 -1.65 2.94
N GLU A 195 -18.42 -2.01 4.21
CA GLU A 195 -19.45 -2.16 5.26
C GLU A 195 -19.77 -0.83 5.98
N ASP A 196 -19.06 0.27 5.69
CA ASP A 196 -19.24 1.61 6.29
C ASP A 196 -19.18 1.63 7.83
N THR A 197 -18.43 0.69 8.42
CA THR A 197 -18.31 0.54 9.86
C THR A 197 -17.51 1.68 10.51
N GLY A 198 -17.64 1.85 11.83
CA GLY A 198 -16.75 2.71 12.60
C GLY A 198 -15.29 2.22 12.59
N VAL A 199 -14.34 3.08 12.99
CA VAL A 199 -12.90 2.77 12.93
C VAL A 199 -12.52 1.55 13.78
N ILE A 200 -12.97 1.51 15.04
CA ILE A 200 -12.68 0.41 15.97
C ILE A 200 -13.46 -0.85 15.57
N GLU A 201 -14.69 -0.68 15.11
CA GLU A 201 -15.55 -1.75 14.60
C GLU A 201 -14.86 -2.48 13.44
N GLY A 202 -14.26 -1.74 12.51
CA GLY A 202 -13.52 -2.27 11.37
C GLY A 202 -12.36 -3.18 11.77
N PHE A 203 -11.60 -2.82 12.81
CA PHE A 203 -10.53 -3.67 13.34
C PHE A 203 -11.06 -4.97 13.96
N LYS A 204 -12.14 -4.89 14.75
CA LYS A 204 -12.77 -6.07 15.36
C LYS A 204 -13.32 -7.01 14.28
N ARG A 205 -13.95 -6.45 13.27
CA ARG A 205 -14.49 -7.20 12.13
C ARG A 205 -13.39 -7.87 11.32
N SER A 206 -12.32 -7.15 10.97
CA SER A 206 -11.14 -7.73 10.31
C SER A 206 -10.55 -8.88 11.13
N TRP A 207 -10.47 -8.71 12.45
CA TRP A 207 -9.97 -9.77 13.34
C TRP A 207 -10.82 -11.04 13.27
N PHE A 208 -12.14 -10.89 13.30
CA PHE A 208 -13.10 -11.99 13.19
C PHE A 208 -13.02 -12.70 11.83
N LEU A 209 -12.87 -11.95 10.74
CA LEU A 209 -12.74 -12.52 9.39
C LEU A 209 -11.49 -13.40 9.26
N VAL A 210 -10.35 -12.92 9.77
CA VAL A 210 -9.06 -13.62 9.70
C VAL A 210 -8.97 -14.78 10.72
N GLU A 211 -9.81 -14.77 11.75
CA GLU A 211 -9.84 -15.81 12.76
C GLU A 211 -10.08 -17.20 12.15
N ASN A 212 -9.25 -18.16 12.55
CA ASN A 212 -9.16 -19.54 12.04
C ASN A 212 -8.58 -19.69 10.62
N ASN A 213 -8.31 -18.60 9.90
CA ASN A 213 -7.74 -18.61 8.55
C ASN A 213 -6.36 -17.92 8.47
N TRP A 214 -5.74 -17.56 9.60
CA TRP A 214 -4.54 -16.72 9.65
C TRP A 214 -3.37 -17.21 8.77
N TRP A 215 -2.99 -18.50 8.88
CA TRP A 215 -1.90 -19.07 8.09
C TRP A 215 -2.19 -19.08 6.59
N ARG A 216 -3.44 -19.34 6.22
CA ARG A 216 -3.90 -19.31 4.84
C ARG A 216 -3.84 -17.89 4.30
N VAL A 217 -4.36 -16.91 5.03
CA VAL A 217 -4.30 -15.49 4.65
C VAL A 217 -2.84 -15.07 4.46
N LEU A 218 -1.97 -15.36 5.43
CA LEU A 218 -0.55 -15.02 5.35
C LEU A 218 0.10 -15.62 4.09
N GLY A 219 -0.08 -16.92 3.83
CA GLY A 219 0.52 -17.59 2.67
C GLY A 219 0.02 -17.01 1.34
N ILE A 220 -1.28 -16.77 1.21
CA ILE A 220 -1.88 -16.24 -0.01
C ILE A 220 -1.49 -14.78 -0.25
N VAL A 221 -1.49 -13.94 0.80
CA VAL A 221 -1.07 -12.54 0.72
C VAL A 221 0.38 -12.44 0.31
N ILE A 222 1.28 -13.24 0.89
CA ILE A 222 2.70 -13.26 0.52
C ILE A 222 2.84 -13.66 -0.96
N LEU A 223 2.16 -14.73 -1.39
CA LEU A 223 2.25 -15.21 -2.76
C LEU A 223 1.75 -14.17 -3.77
N LEU A 224 0.57 -13.59 -3.53
CA LEU A 224 0.00 -12.54 -4.38
C LEU A 224 0.85 -11.27 -4.37
N SER A 225 1.42 -10.92 -3.22
CA SER A 225 2.31 -9.76 -3.08
C SER A 225 3.60 -9.98 -3.89
N ILE A 226 4.20 -11.16 -3.85
CA ILE A 226 5.39 -11.49 -4.65
C ILE A 226 5.07 -11.41 -6.14
N VAL A 227 3.95 -12.01 -6.58
CA VAL A 227 3.54 -11.98 -7.99
C VAL A 227 3.24 -10.56 -8.47
N ALA A 228 2.52 -9.78 -7.67
CA ALA A 228 2.20 -8.38 -7.98
C ALA A 228 3.46 -7.52 -8.05
N GLN A 229 4.34 -7.61 -7.05
CA GLN A 229 5.59 -6.83 -7.02
C GLN A 229 6.53 -7.24 -8.16
N PHE A 230 6.59 -8.53 -8.50
CA PHE A 230 7.33 -8.99 -9.66
C PHE A 230 6.79 -8.38 -10.96
N ALA A 231 5.47 -8.39 -11.16
CA ALA A 231 4.84 -7.78 -12.34
C ALA A 231 5.09 -6.26 -12.42
N ILE A 232 4.97 -5.54 -11.29
CA ILE A 232 5.28 -4.11 -11.20
C ILE A 232 6.75 -3.86 -11.53
N SER A 233 7.67 -4.69 -11.01
CA SER A 233 9.10 -4.55 -11.22
C SER A 233 9.50 -4.65 -12.70
N ILE A 234 8.80 -5.47 -13.51
CA ILE A 234 9.05 -5.58 -14.95
C ILE A 234 8.81 -4.23 -15.65
N ILE A 235 7.81 -3.47 -15.20
CA ILE A 235 7.46 -2.15 -15.76
C ILE A 235 8.37 -1.06 -15.21
N VAL A 236 8.65 -1.09 -13.90
CA VAL A 236 9.40 -0.04 -13.20
C VAL A 236 10.91 -0.14 -13.45
N THR A 237 11.45 -1.32 -13.71
CA THR A 237 12.91 -1.51 -13.88
C THR A 237 13.48 -0.74 -15.09
N PRO A 238 12.92 -0.83 -16.31
CA PRO A 238 13.40 -0.04 -17.45
C PRO A 238 13.33 1.47 -17.17
N LEU A 239 12.27 1.88 -16.49
CA LEU A 239 12.05 3.27 -16.10
C LEU A 239 13.11 3.75 -15.11
N PHE A 240 13.48 2.91 -14.14
CA PHE A 240 14.56 3.14 -13.21
C PHE A 240 15.90 3.34 -13.93
N PHE A 241 16.21 2.53 -14.95
CA PHE A 241 17.43 2.71 -15.75
C PHE A 241 17.49 4.07 -16.44
N VAL A 242 16.37 4.53 -17.00
CA VAL A 242 16.28 5.85 -17.64
C VAL A 242 16.38 6.97 -16.59
N ALA A 243 15.62 6.85 -15.51
CA ALA A 243 15.58 7.81 -14.41
C ALA A 243 16.94 7.99 -13.72
N MET A 244 17.68 6.90 -13.53
CA MET A 244 18.98 6.89 -12.85
C MET A 244 20.17 6.89 -13.81
N TRP A 245 19.96 7.23 -15.09
CA TRP A 245 21.03 7.20 -16.09
C TRP A 245 22.27 8.02 -15.68
N GLY A 246 22.07 9.14 -14.98
CA GLY A 246 23.17 9.96 -14.48
C GLY A 246 24.08 9.22 -13.49
N ILE A 247 23.55 8.34 -12.64
CA ILE A 247 24.34 7.50 -11.74
C ILE A 247 24.95 6.33 -12.49
N ILE A 248 24.16 5.68 -13.33
CA ILE A 248 24.56 4.47 -14.05
C ILE A 248 25.73 4.77 -15.00
N SER A 249 25.64 5.87 -15.76
CA SER A 249 26.71 6.32 -16.65
C SER A 249 28.02 6.61 -15.90
N GLN A 250 27.95 7.22 -14.71
CA GLN A 250 29.14 7.47 -13.90
C GLN A 250 29.72 6.19 -13.30
N TYR A 251 28.88 5.25 -12.89
CA TYR A 251 29.34 3.93 -12.44
C TYR A 251 30.10 3.20 -13.56
N PHE A 252 29.59 3.22 -14.80
CA PHE A 252 30.34 2.69 -15.96
C PHE A 252 31.65 3.43 -16.21
N HIS A 253 31.65 4.76 -16.10
CA HIS A 253 32.86 5.57 -16.25
C HIS A 253 33.93 5.20 -15.21
N MET A 254 33.55 5.00 -13.95
CA MET A 254 34.45 4.55 -12.88
C MET A 254 35.02 3.16 -13.17
N MET A 255 34.18 2.24 -13.68
CA MET A 255 34.59 0.88 -13.97
C MET A 255 35.60 0.81 -15.13
N MET A 256 35.48 1.72 -16.11
CA MET A 256 36.34 1.77 -17.28
C MET A 256 37.63 2.58 -17.06
N ASN A 257 37.55 3.68 -16.29
CA ASN A 257 38.63 4.67 -16.16
C ASN A 257 39.31 4.70 -14.78
N GLY A 258 38.84 3.90 -13.82
CA GLY A 258 39.35 3.89 -12.45
C GLY A 258 38.70 4.93 -11.53
N ALA A 259 38.72 4.65 -10.21
CA ALA A 259 38.02 5.44 -9.19
C ALA A 259 38.57 6.86 -8.95
N ASP A 260 39.82 7.11 -9.36
CA ASP A 260 40.51 8.39 -9.11
C ASP A 260 40.08 9.54 -10.03
N THR A 261 39.08 9.32 -10.88
CA THR A 261 38.68 10.25 -11.95
C THR A 261 37.41 11.05 -11.66
N MET A 262 36.84 10.97 -10.45
CA MET A 262 35.60 11.71 -10.14
C MET A 262 35.81 13.21 -9.98
N THR A 263 35.35 13.95 -10.97
CA THR A 263 35.25 15.41 -10.89
C THR A 263 34.01 15.83 -10.08
N PRO A 264 34.04 16.98 -9.38
CA PRO A 264 32.86 17.52 -8.70
C PRO A 264 31.65 17.72 -9.62
N GLY A 265 31.89 18.03 -10.90
CA GLY A 265 30.84 18.13 -11.92
C GLY A 265 30.14 16.79 -12.24
N GLN A 266 30.89 15.68 -12.23
CA GLN A 266 30.31 14.34 -12.40
C GLN A 266 29.42 13.96 -11.20
N VAL A 267 29.89 14.23 -9.98
CA VAL A 267 29.09 14.00 -8.76
C VAL A 267 27.83 14.87 -8.77
N ALA A 268 27.94 16.13 -9.16
CA ALA A 268 26.79 17.03 -9.31
C ALA A 268 25.78 16.53 -10.35
N GLY A 269 26.24 15.97 -11.47
CA GLY A 269 25.38 15.34 -12.47
C GLY A 269 24.61 14.13 -11.92
N MET A 270 25.26 13.31 -11.08
CA MET A 270 24.60 12.18 -10.40
C MET A 270 23.49 12.67 -9.47
N LEU A 271 23.77 13.67 -8.65
CA LEU A 271 22.79 14.26 -7.74
C LEU A 271 21.60 14.83 -8.51
N LYS A 272 21.82 15.59 -9.58
CA LYS A 272 20.73 16.13 -10.40
C LYS A 272 19.85 15.03 -11.01
N SER A 273 20.41 13.86 -11.34
CA SER A 273 19.61 12.72 -11.82
C SER A 273 18.75 12.06 -10.72
N LEU A 274 19.20 12.11 -9.45
CA LEU A 274 18.39 11.64 -8.32
C LEU A 274 17.11 12.46 -8.14
N GLY A 275 17.16 13.76 -8.42
CA GLY A 275 16.04 14.69 -8.29
C GLY A 275 14.75 14.22 -8.99
N TRP A 276 14.73 14.39 -10.30
CA TRP A 276 13.58 14.06 -11.13
C TRP A 276 13.37 12.55 -11.27
N GLY A 277 14.46 11.77 -11.32
CA GLY A 277 14.41 10.33 -11.55
C GLY A 277 13.72 9.58 -10.41
N TYR A 278 14.02 9.96 -9.15
CA TYR A 278 13.43 9.34 -7.97
C TYR A 278 11.92 9.59 -7.90
N GLY A 279 11.48 10.83 -8.09
CA GLY A 279 10.06 11.18 -8.07
C GLY A 279 9.26 10.40 -9.11
N LEU A 280 9.79 10.29 -10.33
CA LEU A 280 9.17 9.54 -11.43
C LEU A 280 9.02 8.04 -11.07
N VAL A 281 10.11 7.38 -10.67
CA VAL A 281 10.12 5.95 -10.34
C VAL A 281 9.15 5.64 -9.20
N ILE A 282 9.19 6.43 -8.12
CA ILE A 282 8.30 6.23 -6.98
C ILE A 282 6.85 6.44 -7.36
N GLY A 283 6.54 7.50 -8.10
CA GLY A 283 5.17 7.77 -8.48
C GLY A 283 4.56 6.69 -9.34
N VAL A 284 5.30 6.21 -10.34
CA VAL A 284 4.83 5.11 -11.19
C VAL A 284 4.69 3.83 -10.38
N SER A 285 5.67 3.51 -9.52
CA SER A 285 5.60 2.33 -8.64
C SER A 285 4.39 2.37 -7.70
N GLU A 286 4.12 3.53 -7.08
CA GLU A 286 3.01 3.72 -6.14
C GLU A 286 1.66 3.63 -6.85
N ILE A 287 1.51 4.28 -8.01
CA ILE A 287 0.30 4.21 -8.82
C ILE A 287 0.00 2.76 -9.19
N LEU A 288 1.00 2.01 -9.69
CA LEU A 288 0.82 0.60 -10.04
C LEU A 288 0.48 -0.27 -8.82
N SER A 289 1.13 -0.01 -7.68
CA SER A 289 0.85 -0.72 -6.43
C SER A 289 -0.59 -0.52 -5.96
N LEU A 290 -1.10 0.71 -6.02
CA LEU A 290 -2.47 1.08 -5.63
C LEU A 290 -3.53 0.53 -6.58
N VAL A 291 -3.19 0.23 -7.83
CA VAL A 291 -4.10 -0.41 -8.79
C VAL A 291 -4.25 -1.90 -8.53
N VAL A 292 -3.18 -2.57 -8.08
CA VAL A 292 -3.15 -4.03 -7.94
C VAL A 292 -3.51 -4.49 -6.52
N THR A 293 -2.96 -3.83 -5.50
CA THR A 293 -3.06 -4.26 -4.10
C THR A 293 -4.49 -4.38 -3.58
N PRO A 294 -5.37 -3.37 -3.77
CA PRO A 294 -6.72 -3.44 -3.25
C PRO A 294 -7.55 -4.53 -3.95
N VAL A 295 -7.23 -4.89 -5.19
CA VAL A 295 -7.99 -5.88 -5.97
C VAL A 295 -7.89 -7.26 -5.34
N TYR A 296 -6.66 -7.74 -5.10
CA TYR A 296 -6.49 -9.08 -4.55
C TYR A 296 -6.91 -9.14 -3.07
N LEU A 297 -6.78 -8.03 -2.33
CA LEU A 297 -7.32 -7.92 -0.97
C LEU A 297 -8.84 -7.97 -0.95
N ALA A 298 -9.53 -7.34 -1.91
CA ALA A 298 -10.98 -7.42 -2.04
C ALA A 298 -11.44 -8.86 -2.36
N VAL A 299 -10.76 -9.57 -3.28
CA VAL A 299 -11.07 -10.98 -3.57
C VAL A 299 -10.94 -11.85 -2.32
N MET A 300 -9.86 -11.69 -1.56
CA MET A 300 -9.67 -12.43 -0.31
C MET A 300 -10.66 -12.01 0.78
N TYR A 301 -11.05 -10.75 0.81
CA TYR A 301 -12.08 -10.25 1.72
C TYR A 301 -13.41 -10.97 1.49
N PHE A 302 -13.84 -11.11 0.23
CA PHE A 302 -15.03 -11.89 -0.12
C PHE A 302 -14.87 -13.40 0.13
N ASP A 303 -13.68 -14.00 -0.08
CA ASP A 303 -13.39 -15.40 0.32
C ASP A 303 -13.60 -15.60 1.83
N LEU A 304 -13.11 -14.67 2.66
CA LEU A 304 -13.25 -14.76 4.11
C LEU A 304 -14.71 -14.62 4.55
N ARG A 305 -15.47 -13.71 3.94
CA ARG A 305 -16.92 -13.57 4.19
C ARG A 305 -17.69 -14.85 3.81
N ALA A 306 -17.36 -15.46 2.67
CA ALA A 306 -17.92 -16.74 2.25
C ALA A 306 -17.61 -17.86 3.23
N ARG A 307 -16.37 -17.92 3.75
CA ARG A 307 -15.97 -18.90 4.78
C ARG A 307 -16.68 -18.71 6.11
N LYS A 308 -17.17 -17.51 6.41
CA LYS A 308 -17.97 -17.21 7.60
C LYS A 308 -19.47 -17.43 7.37
N GLY A 309 -19.88 -17.90 6.18
CA GLY A 309 -21.26 -18.24 5.87
C GLY A 309 -22.15 -17.03 5.58
N GLU A 310 -21.57 -15.91 5.13
CA GLU A 310 -22.31 -14.67 4.88
C GLU A 310 -23.00 -14.62 3.51
N PHE A 311 -22.77 -15.60 2.64
CA PHE A 311 -23.46 -15.78 1.37
C PHE A 311 -24.35 -17.02 1.45
N GLU A 312 -25.49 -16.98 0.76
CA GLU A 312 -26.40 -18.13 0.68
C GLU A 312 -25.68 -19.31 0.01
N SER A 313 -25.90 -20.51 0.54
CA SER A 313 -25.39 -21.73 -0.10
C SER A 313 -26.40 -22.17 -1.16
N PRO A 314 -25.99 -22.53 -2.39
CA PRO A 314 -26.91 -22.96 -3.44
C PRO A 314 -27.78 -24.19 -3.07
N HIS A 315 -27.53 -24.84 -1.93
CA HIS A 315 -28.23 -26.05 -1.49
C HIS A 315 -29.48 -25.86 -0.62
N THR A 316 -29.92 -24.63 -0.32
CA THR A 316 -31.13 -24.41 0.51
C THR A 316 -32.37 -23.93 -0.25
N ALA A 317 -32.27 -23.64 -1.56
CA ALA A 317 -33.37 -23.07 -2.33
C ALA A 317 -34.37 -24.11 -2.91
N ASP A 318 -34.07 -25.42 -2.87
CA ASP A 318 -34.82 -26.40 -3.69
C ASP A 318 -35.27 -27.68 -2.94
N VAL A 319 -35.53 -27.62 -1.63
CA VAL A 319 -36.04 -28.79 -0.87
C VAL A 319 -37.35 -28.50 -0.12
N GLY A 320 -37.87 -27.27 -0.18
CA GLY A 320 -39.05 -26.86 0.60
C GLY A 320 -40.42 -27.15 -0.03
N ASP A 321 -40.52 -27.24 -1.37
CA ASP A 321 -41.81 -27.11 -2.07
C ASP A 321 -42.31 -28.39 -2.77
N ALA A 322 -41.68 -29.55 -2.54
CA ALA A 322 -41.99 -30.76 -3.32
C ALA A 322 -42.32 -31.99 -2.48
N ILE A 323 -43.03 -31.90 -1.35
CA ILE A 323 -43.65 -33.08 -0.72
C ILE A 323 -44.95 -32.73 0.03
N ASP A 324 -46.00 -32.32 -0.70
CA ASP A 324 -47.38 -32.42 -0.19
C ASP A 324 -47.93 -33.83 -0.54
N LEU A 325 -47.72 -34.78 0.37
CA LEU A 325 -48.15 -36.18 0.23
C LEU A 325 -49.53 -36.46 0.85
N ASP A 326 -50.28 -35.45 1.27
CA ASP A 326 -51.57 -35.65 1.97
C ASP A 326 -52.80 -35.72 1.05
N ASN A 327 -52.64 -35.74 -0.28
CA ASN A 327 -53.76 -35.77 -1.22
C ASN A 327 -53.83 -36.99 -2.15
N ILE A 328 -53.67 -38.20 -1.60
CA ILE A 328 -54.05 -39.44 -2.30
C ILE A 328 -55.14 -40.15 -1.50
N ALA A 329 -56.38 -39.68 -1.67
CA ALA A 329 -57.57 -40.46 -1.34
C ALA A 329 -57.83 -41.49 -2.46
N PRO A 330 -57.98 -42.80 -2.17
CA PRO A 330 -58.50 -43.73 -3.15
C PRO A 330 -60.02 -43.74 -3.11
N THR A 331 -60.64 -43.19 -4.15
CA THR A 331 -62.04 -43.46 -4.47
C THR A 331 -62.18 -44.86 -5.09
N GLY A 332 -62.97 -45.72 -4.43
CA GLY A 332 -63.85 -46.72 -5.05
C GLY A 332 -63.21 -47.96 -5.71
N GLY A 333 -63.54 -49.13 -5.15
CA GLY A 333 -63.31 -50.46 -5.72
C GLY A 333 -63.52 -51.55 -4.69
#